data_AF-A0A7V3UR79-F1
#
_entry.id   AF-A0A7V3UR79-F1
#
_cell.length_a   1.000
_cell.length_b   1.000
_cell.length_c   1.000
_cell.angle_alpha   90.00
_cell.angle_beta   90.00
_cell.angle_gamma   90.00
#
_symmetry.space_group_name_H-M   'P 1'
#
loop_
_entity.id
_entity.type
_entity.pdbx_description
1 polymer ?
#
loop_
_entity_poly.entity_id
_entity_poly.type
_entity_poly.pdbx_seq_one_letter_code
_entity_poly.pdbx_strand_id
1 'polypeptide(L)'
;MDNYLPIKIYAKNANQNEAVLRQLFSLFPKEDIYFELNDNGINIYLRELDFFHFKNSIQTLARSLDSEVAKLLNLIFYNVEKIKSYGLKGRKRLYVGYDKERKVKNREANIENDLVIVDDGNKKYSLSEVLDKVIIGDCLKVMKKLPAESFDCVFVDPPYFLQLPPKKL
;
A
#
# COMPACT_ATOMS: atom_id res chain seq x y z
N MET A 1 2.75 -7.42 16.51
CA MET A 1 2.85 -5.98 16.15
C MET A 1 1.91 -5.64 14.98
N ASP A 2 0.79 -6.37 14.85
CA ASP A 2 0.11 -6.63 13.57
C ASP A 2 -1.16 -5.79 13.34
N ASN A 3 -1.26 -4.64 14.00
CA ASN A 3 -2.49 -3.85 13.99
C ASN A 3 -2.41 -2.59 13.11
N TYR A 4 -1.21 -2.12 12.75
CA TYR A 4 -1.02 -0.88 12.00
C TYR A 4 0.07 -1.03 10.94
N LEU A 5 -0.09 -0.31 9.83
CA LEU A 5 0.93 -0.09 8.81
C LEU A 5 1.74 1.17 9.19
N PRO A 6 3.02 1.04 9.57
CA PRO A 6 3.85 2.18 9.93
C PRO A 6 4.32 2.93 8.68
N ILE A 7 4.22 4.26 8.70
CA ILE A 7 4.69 5.16 7.65
C ILE A 7 5.64 6.17 8.30
N LYS A 8 6.90 6.14 7.87
CA LYS A 8 7.93 7.07 8.36
C LYS A 8 8.09 8.24 7.40
N ILE A 9 8.02 9.46 7.92
CA ILE A 9 8.23 10.67 7.14
C ILE A 9 9.32 11.49 7.82
N TYR A 10 10.41 11.71 7.10
CA TYR A 10 11.52 12.54 7.56
C TYR A 10 11.18 14.01 7.35
N ALA A 11 11.07 14.76 8.44
CA ALA A 11 10.78 16.18 8.43
C ALA A 11 11.50 16.82 9.61
N LYS A 12 12.58 17.56 9.32
CA LYS A 12 13.28 18.35 10.35
C LYS A 12 12.29 19.32 10.99
N ASN A 13 12.36 19.48 12.31
CA ASN A 13 11.47 20.35 13.10
C ASN A 13 9.98 19.96 13.10
N ALA A 14 9.62 18.70 12.83
CA ALA A 14 8.23 18.23 12.93
C ALA A 14 7.57 18.54 14.29
N ASN A 15 8.36 18.58 15.37
CA ASN A 15 7.90 18.91 16.73
C ASN A 15 7.31 20.32 16.84
N GLN A 16 7.76 21.29 16.01
CA GLN A 16 7.20 22.65 16.01
C GLN A 16 5.76 22.67 15.47
N ASN A 17 5.37 21.63 14.73
CA ASN A 17 4.05 21.51 14.09
C ASN A 17 3.10 20.59 14.87
N GLU A 18 3.48 20.21 16.10
CA GLU A 18 2.74 19.21 16.89
C GLU A 18 1.28 19.60 17.11
N ALA A 19 0.96 20.86 17.38
CA ALA A 19 -0.40 21.31 17.60
C ALA A 19 -1.32 21.06 16.38
N VAL A 20 -0.83 21.38 15.19
CA VAL A 20 -1.57 21.17 13.92
C VAL A 20 -1.71 19.68 13.62
N LEU A 21 -0.68 18.89 13.88
CA LEU A 21 -0.74 17.44 13.74
C LEU A 21 -1.77 16.85 14.71
N ARG A 22 -1.73 17.23 15.99
CA ARG A 22 -2.74 16.81 16.98
C ARG A 22 -4.15 17.19 16.55
N GLN A 23 -4.33 18.39 16.02
CA GLN A 23 -5.62 18.81 15.45
C GLN A 23 -6.07 17.89 14.32
N LEU A 24 -5.23 17.63 13.31
CA LEU A 24 -5.56 16.75 12.19
C LEU A 24 -5.93 15.33 12.66
N PHE A 25 -5.07 14.70 13.47
CA PHE A 25 -5.26 13.30 13.86
C PHE A 25 -6.40 13.13 14.89
N SER A 26 -6.78 14.17 15.63
CA SER A 26 -7.95 14.14 16.53
C SER A 26 -9.29 13.98 15.79
N LEU A 27 -9.34 14.28 14.49
CA LEU A 27 -10.53 14.09 13.65
C LEU A 27 -10.82 12.62 13.34
N PHE A 28 -9.92 11.71 13.73
CA PHE A 28 -10.01 10.28 13.45
C PHE A 28 -9.87 9.47 14.74
N PRO A 29 -10.55 8.32 14.84
CA PRO A 29 -10.35 7.40 15.96
C PRO A 29 -8.89 6.94 16.05
N LYS A 30 -8.36 6.81 17.26
CA LYS A 30 -6.96 6.39 17.47
C LYS A 30 -6.71 4.96 16.97
N GLU A 31 -7.74 4.11 17.02
CA GLU A 31 -7.75 2.77 16.45
C GLU A 31 -7.63 2.74 14.92
N ASP A 32 -7.97 3.83 14.24
CA ASP A 32 -7.90 3.95 12.79
C ASP A 32 -6.52 4.46 12.35
N ILE A 33 -6.09 5.57 12.97
CA ILE A 33 -4.85 6.24 12.64
C ILE A 33 -4.34 7.05 13.84
N TYR A 34 -3.04 7.00 14.09
CA TYR A 34 -2.38 7.91 15.03
C TYR A 34 -0.95 8.21 14.59
N PHE A 35 -0.29 9.13 15.28
CA PHE A 35 1.09 9.48 15.00
C PHE A 35 1.91 9.54 16.29
N GLU A 36 3.21 9.37 16.12
CA GLU A 36 4.23 9.63 17.12
C GLU A 36 5.31 10.52 16.49
N LEU A 37 5.78 11.49 17.26
CA LEU A 37 6.87 12.36 16.87
C LEU A 37 8.19 11.83 17.42
N ASN A 38 9.26 12.09 16.68
CA ASN A 38 10.62 11.74 17.04
C ASN A 38 11.59 12.75 16.43
N ASP A 39 12.84 12.75 16.91
CA ASP A 39 13.85 13.76 16.53
C ASP A 39 14.07 13.87 15.01
N ASN A 40 13.78 12.79 14.27
CA ASN A 40 13.96 12.69 12.83
C ASN A 40 12.69 12.94 12.00
N GLY A 41 11.53 13.14 12.62
CA GLY A 41 10.28 13.43 11.90
C GLY A 41 9.01 12.89 12.57
N ILE A 42 8.17 12.23 11.76
CA ILE A 42 6.87 11.70 12.18
C ILE A 42 6.71 10.23 11.75
N ASN A 43 6.29 9.39 12.69
CA ASN A 43 5.81 8.05 12.44
C ASN A 43 4.28 8.06 12.47
N ILE A 44 3.64 7.60 11.41
CA ILE A 44 2.19 7.45 11.32
C ILE A 44 1.87 5.96 11.36
N TYR A 45 0.89 5.59 12.18
CA TYR A 45 0.41 4.23 12.33
C TYR A 45 -1.00 4.15 11.76
N LEU A 46 -1.13 3.51 10.60
CA LEU A 46 -2.35 3.50 9.79
C LEU A 46 -2.99 2.11 9.77
N ARG A 47 -4.22 1.96 10.25
CA ARG A 47 -4.96 0.70 10.21
C ARG A 47 -6.11 0.74 9.21
N GLU A 48 -7.00 1.70 9.37
CA GLU A 48 -8.09 2.00 8.43
C GLU A 48 -8.29 3.51 8.35
N LEU A 49 -8.82 4.03 7.24
CA LEU A 49 -8.97 5.48 7.09
C LEU A 49 -10.13 5.83 6.15
N ASP A 50 -10.95 6.78 6.56
CA ASP A 50 -11.81 7.50 5.63
C ASP A 50 -10.93 8.46 4.81
N PHE A 51 -10.47 7.98 3.65
CA PHE A 51 -9.50 8.68 2.83
C PHE A 51 -10.04 10.02 2.29
N PHE A 52 -11.34 10.10 2.01
CA PHE A 52 -11.96 11.32 1.52
C PHE A 52 -12.04 12.38 2.62
N HIS A 53 -12.46 11.98 3.83
CA HIS A 53 -12.43 12.88 4.98
C HIS A 53 -11.00 13.35 5.26
N PHE A 54 -10.02 12.45 5.25
CA PHE A 54 -8.60 12.80 5.45
C PHE A 54 -8.07 13.80 4.43
N LYS A 55 -8.33 13.57 3.13
CA LYS A 55 -7.96 14.49 2.06
C LYS A 55 -8.55 15.88 2.29
N ASN A 56 -9.84 15.97 2.58
CA ASN A 56 -10.54 17.23 2.77
C ASN A 56 -10.05 17.99 4.02
N SER A 57 -9.76 17.27 5.11
CA SER A 57 -9.21 17.85 6.33
C SER A 57 -7.81 18.43 6.11
N ILE A 58 -6.93 17.70 5.41
CA ILE A 58 -5.60 18.20 5.03
C ILE A 58 -5.70 19.43 4.12
N GLN A 59 -6.54 19.38 3.08
CA GLN A 59 -6.71 20.50 2.16
C GLN A 59 -7.26 21.74 2.86
N THR A 60 -8.13 21.57 3.84
CA THR A 60 -8.67 22.68 4.63
C THR A 60 -7.59 23.29 5.51
N LEU A 61 -6.83 22.47 6.26
CA LEU A 61 -5.75 22.96 7.13
C LEU A 61 -4.61 23.62 6.33
N ALA A 62 -4.23 23.05 5.19
CA ALA A 62 -3.14 23.58 4.37
C ALA A 62 -3.43 24.95 3.74
N ARG A 63 -4.71 25.35 3.60
CA ARG A 63 -5.09 26.66 3.03
C ARG A 63 -4.87 27.84 3.97
N SER A 64 -4.87 27.60 5.28
CA SER A 64 -4.85 28.65 6.31
C SER A 64 -3.53 28.74 7.07
N LEU A 65 -2.48 28.03 6.61
CA LEU A 65 -1.24 27.84 7.35
C LEU A 65 0.00 28.19 6.52
N ASP A 66 1.11 28.36 7.23
CA ASP A 66 2.41 28.72 6.67
C ASP A 66 2.91 27.68 5.64
N SER A 67 3.78 28.11 4.72
CA SER A 67 4.22 27.25 3.61
C SER A 67 4.90 25.95 4.06
N GLU A 68 5.57 25.94 5.21
CA GLU A 68 6.26 24.77 5.74
C GLU A 68 5.30 23.73 6.32
N VAL A 69 4.30 24.18 7.08
CA VAL A 69 3.25 23.31 7.63
C VAL A 69 2.42 22.69 6.50
N ALA A 70 2.06 23.50 5.51
CA ALA A 70 1.35 23.03 4.33
C ALA A 70 2.16 21.96 3.56
N LYS A 71 3.48 22.14 3.41
CA LYS A 71 4.36 21.12 2.80
C LYS A 71 4.35 19.82 3.60
N LEU A 72 4.43 19.88 4.93
CA LEU A 72 4.37 18.67 5.77
C LEU A 72 3.04 17.95 5.63
N LEU A 73 1.91 18.66 5.70
CA LEU A 73 0.57 18.08 5.52
C LEU A 73 0.40 17.43 4.14
N ASN A 74 0.89 18.09 3.08
CA ASN A 74 0.88 17.53 1.73
C ASN A 74 1.79 16.31 1.60
N LEU A 75 2.94 16.30 2.27
CA LEU A 75 3.83 15.14 2.31
C LEU A 75 3.19 13.95 3.03
N ILE A 76 2.48 14.20 4.14
CA ILE A 76 1.67 13.20 4.85
C ILE A 76 0.61 12.62 3.90
N PHE A 77 -0.15 13.50 3.24
CA PHE A 77 -1.18 13.08 2.28
C PHE A 77 -0.60 12.21 1.17
N TYR A 78 0.49 12.66 0.54
CA TYR A 78 1.16 11.91 -0.53
C TYR A 78 1.60 10.52 -0.07
N ASN A 79 2.17 10.41 1.14
CA ASN A 79 2.62 9.12 1.69
C ASN A 79 1.47 8.16 2.00
N VAL A 80 0.29 8.67 2.33
CA VAL A 80 -0.92 7.85 2.49
C VAL A 80 -1.56 7.51 1.14
N GLU A 81 -1.59 8.46 0.20
CA GLU A 81 -2.19 8.31 -1.13
C GLU A 81 -1.43 7.32 -2.02
N LYS A 82 -0.09 7.27 -1.92
CA LYS A 82 0.73 6.33 -2.69
C LYS A 82 0.48 4.87 -2.32
N ILE A 83 -0.10 4.58 -1.17
CA ILE A 83 -0.42 3.22 -0.73
C ILE A 83 -1.62 2.72 -1.54
N LYS A 84 -1.38 1.79 -2.47
CA LYS A 84 -2.43 1.17 -3.31
C LYS A 84 -2.92 -0.18 -2.80
N SER A 85 -2.19 -0.75 -1.84
CA SER A 85 -2.49 -2.02 -1.20
C SER A 85 -3.44 -1.82 -0.02
N TYR A 86 -4.74 -1.88 -0.28
CA TYR A 86 -5.79 -1.78 0.74
C TYR A 86 -7.06 -2.51 0.31
N GLY A 87 -7.88 -2.92 1.28
CA GLY A 87 -9.26 -3.35 1.07
C GLY A 87 -10.24 -2.20 1.27
N LEU A 88 -11.51 -2.43 0.93
CA LEU A 88 -12.61 -1.51 1.24
C LEU A 88 -13.44 -2.08 2.41
N LYS A 89 -13.68 -1.25 3.43
CA LYS A 89 -14.53 -1.57 4.58
C LYS A 89 -15.54 -0.43 4.76
N GLY A 90 -16.69 -0.56 4.10
CA GLY A 90 -17.64 0.54 3.96
C GLY A 90 -16.99 1.74 3.23
N ARG A 91 -17.00 2.92 3.85
CA ARG A 91 -16.36 4.14 3.32
C ARG A 91 -14.85 4.23 3.58
N LYS A 92 -14.31 3.36 4.44
CA LYS A 92 -12.89 3.40 4.83
C LYS A 92 -12.06 2.47 3.95
N ARG A 93 -10.81 2.88 3.72
CA ARG A 93 -9.75 1.99 3.21
C ARG A 93 -9.18 1.21 4.39
N LEU A 94 -9.11 -0.11 4.27
CA LEU A 94 -8.52 -1.00 5.27
C LEU A 94 -7.11 -1.39 4.82
N TYR A 95 -6.10 -0.92 5.55
CA TYR A 95 -4.69 -1.09 5.19
C TYR A 95 -4.05 -2.33 5.84
N VAL A 96 -4.64 -2.83 6.92
CA VAL A 96 -4.12 -3.98 7.67
C VAL A 96 -5.14 -5.12 7.65
N GLY A 97 -4.67 -6.33 7.30
CA GLY A 97 -5.47 -7.55 7.36
C GLY A 97 -6.54 -7.70 6.28
N TYR A 98 -6.54 -6.83 5.25
CA TYR A 98 -7.47 -6.91 4.12
C TYR A 98 -7.24 -8.15 3.24
N ASP A 99 -6.08 -8.79 3.36
CA ASP A 99 -5.66 -9.96 2.62
C ASP A 99 -5.79 -11.27 3.42
N LYS A 100 -6.23 -11.22 4.69
CA LYS A 100 -6.30 -12.40 5.58
C LYS A 100 -7.17 -13.53 5.04
N GLU A 101 -8.26 -13.21 4.34
CA GLU A 101 -9.15 -14.21 3.72
C GLU A 101 -8.61 -14.75 2.38
N ARG A 102 -7.65 -14.06 1.75
CA ARG A 102 -7.16 -14.36 0.39
C ARG A 102 -5.80 -15.04 0.34
N LYS A 103 -5.15 -15.28 1.48
CA LYS A 103 -3.86 -15.98 1.49
C LYS A 103 -4.07 -17.48 1.26
N VAL A 104 -3.60 -17.94 0.10
CA VAL A 104 -3.45 -19.37 -0.21
C VAL A 104 -2.63 -20.03 0.91
N LYS A 105 -3.19 -21.06 1.54
CA LYS A 105 -2.51 -21.86 2.56
C LYS A 105 -1.33 -22.62 1.93
N ASN A 106 -0.26 -22.88 2.69
CA ASN A 106 0.89 -23.73 2.29
C ASN A 106 1.76 -23.20 1.13
N ARG A 107 2.01 -21.88 1.04
CA ARG A 107 2.96 -21.34 0.04
C ARG A 107 4.37 -21.92 0.15
N GLU A 108 4.85 -22.16 1.37
CA GLU A 108 6.21 -22.66 1.63
C GLU A 108 6.41 -24.09 1.12
N ALA A 109 5.45 -24.99 1.37
CA ALA A 109 5.49 -26.36 0.86
C ALA A 109 5.46 -26.43 -0.68
N ASN A 110 4.89 -25.44 -1.37
CA ASN A 110 4.89 -25.40 -2.83
C ASN A 110 6.22 -24.94 -3.42
N ILE A 111 7.02 -24.18 -2.66
CA ILE A 111 8.39 -23.81 -3.02
C ILE A 111 9.30 -25.04 -2.88
N GLU A 112 9.15 -25.82 -1.80
CA GLU A 112 9.94 -27.04 -1.58
C GLU A 112 9.69 -28.12 -2.64
N ASN A 113 8.49 -28.19 -3.20
CA ASN A 113 8.13 -29.14 -4.26
C ASN A 113 8.50 -28.67 -5.68
N ASP A 114 9.32 -27.61 -5.81
CA ASP A 114 9.77 -27.03 -7.08
C ASP A 114 8.63 -26.52 -8.00
N LEU A 115 7.38 -26.50 -7.56
CA LEU A 115 6.24 -26.00 -8.35
C LEU A 115 6.23 -24.47 -8.45
N VAL A 116 6.87 -23.80 -7.51
CA VAL A 116 6.89 -22.35 -7.38
C VAL A 116 8.31 -21.82 -7.48
N ILE A 117 8.53 -20.95 -8.46
CA ILE A 117 9.76 -20.19 -8.62
C ILE A 117 9.51 -18.79 -8.06
N VAL A 118 10.37 -18.35 -7.14
CA VAL A 118 10.38 -16.95 -6.69
C VAL A 118 11.42 -16.20 -7.52
N ASP A 119 10.98 -15.23 -8.32
CA ASP A 119 11.88 -14.41 -9.14
C ASP A 119 12.75 -13.52 -8.25
N ASP A 120 14.06 -13.72 -8.29
CA ASP A 120 15.05 -13.00 -7.47
C ASP A 120 15.79 -11.90 -8.25
N GLY A 121 15.66 -11.84 -9.57
CA GLY A 121 16.36 -10.84 -10.38
C GLY A 121 16.79 -11.31 -11.76
N ASN A 122 17.96 -10.84 -12.22
CA ASN A 122 18.39 -10.76 -13.63
C ASN A 122 18.57 -12.09 -14.40
N LYS A 123 18.12 -13.22 -13.85
CA LYS A 123 18.16 -14.51 -14.54
C LYS A 123 17.19 -14.51 -15.72
N LYS A 124 17.62 -15.04 -16.87
CA LYS A 124 16.71 -15.44 -17.96
C LYS A 124 16.24 -16.87 -17.71
N TYR A 125 14.99 -17.16 -18.07
CA TYR A 125 14.39 -18.47 -17.92
C TYR A 125 14.44 -19.24 -19.25
N SER A 126 14.78 -20.52 -19.19
CA SER A 126 14.54 -21.47 -20.28
C SER A 126 13.13 -22.07 -20.16
N LEU A 127 12.59 -22.59 -21.28
CA LEU A 127 11.25 -23.19 -21.28
C LEU A 127 11.16 -24.40 -20.35
N SER A 128 12.18 -25.24 -20.33
CA SER A 128 12.22 -26.42 -19.45
C SER A 128 12.22 -26.07 -17.97
N GLU A 129 12.79 -24.92 -17.59
CA GLU A 129 12.78 -24.46 -16.19
C GLU A 129 11.40 -23.99 -15.73
N VAL A 130 10.56 -23.49 -16.65
CA VAL A 130 9.28 -22.84 -16.31
C VAL A 130 8.05 -23.65 -16.72
N LEU A 131 8.25 -24.77 -17.41
CA LEU A 131 7.18 -25.67 -17.80
C LEU A 131 6.45 -26.18 -16.55
N ASP A 132 5.12 -26.04 -16.54
CA ASP A 132 4.25 -26.41 -15.42
C ASP A 132 4.60 -25.74 -14.07
N LYS A 133 5.20 -24.55 -14.12
CA LYS A 133 5.58 -23.77 -12.92
C LYS A 133 4.71 -22.54 -12.69
N VAL A 134 4.63 -22.12 -11.44
CA VAL A 134 4.13 -20.81 -11.03
C VAL A 134 5.33 -19.90 -10.73
N ILE A 135 5.45 -18.78 -11.43
CA ILE A 135 6.50 -17.79 -11.16
C ILE A 135 5.91 -16.65 -10.34
N ILE A 136 6.43 -16.44 -9.13
CA ILE A 136 6.08 -15.32 -8.25
C ILE A 136 7.03 -14.16 -8.53
N GLY A 137 6.50 -13.06 -9.08
CA GLY A 137 7.25 -11.85 -9.35
C GLY A 137 6.39 -10.75 -9.98
N ASP A 138 7.04 -9.64 -10.33
CA ASP A 138 6.43 -8.60 -11.17
C ASP A 138 6.24 -9.16 -12.59
N CYS A 139 5.00 -9.25 -13.06
CA CYS A 139 4.70 -9.91 -14.34
C CYS A 139 5.43 -9.28 -15.53
N LEU A 140 5.57 -7.95 -15.56
CA LEU A 140 6.27 -7.25 -16.65
C LEU A 140 7.78 -7.51 -16.63
N LYS A 141 8.37 -7.66 -15.43
CA LYS A 141 9.79 -8.02 -15.31
C LYS A 141 10.03 -9.49 -15.63
N VAL A 142 9.17 -10.39 -15.16
CA VAL A 142 9.26 -11.84 -15.41
C VAL A 142 9.08 -12.14 -16.89
N MET A 143 8.06 -11.58 -17.55
CA MET A 143 7.80 -11.84 -18.96
C MET A 143 8.98 -11.47 -19.87
N LYS A 144 9.76 -10.42 -19.53
CA LYS A 144 10.96 -10.02 -20.28
C LYS A 144 12.12 -11.02 -20.19
N LYS A 145 12.08 -11.93 -19.21
CA LYS A 145 13.12 -12.94 -18.97
C LYS A 145 12.84 -14.26 -19.68
N LEU A 146 11.61 -14.43 -20.18
CA LEU A 146 11.19 -15.61 -20.94
C LEU A 146 11.65 -15.50 -22.40
N PRO A 147 11.86 -16.63 -23.10
CA PRO A 147 12.17 -16.61 -24.52
C PRO A 147 11.03 -15.96 -25.33
N ALA A 148 11.38 -15.23 -26.39
CA ALA A 148 10.38 -14.70 -27.31
C ALA A 148 9.62 -15.84 -28.01
N GLU A 149 8.39 -15.57 -28.46
CA GLU A 149 7.58 -16.51 -29.25
C GLU A 149 7.36 -17.87 -28.56
N SER A 150 7.26 -17.86 -27.23
CA SER A 150 7.18 -19.06 -26.38
C SER A 150 5.77 -19.45 -25.94
N PHE A 151 4.74 -18.68 -26.31
CA PHE A 151 3.37 -18.88 -25.88
C PHE A 151 2.42 -18.96 -27.07
N ASP A 152 1.68 -20.06 -27.18
CA ASP A 152 0.59 -20.21 -28.16
C ASP A 152 -0.69 -19.48 -27.71
N CYS A 153 -0.93 -19.41 -26.40
CA CYS A 153 -2.12 -18.82 -25.80
C CYS A 153 -1.80 -18.16 -24.46
N VAL A 154 -2.44 -17.02 -24.17
CA VAL A 154 -2.26 -16.29 -22.92
C VAL A 154 -3.64 -15.92 -22.36
N PHE A 155 -3.92 -16.34 -21.12
CA PHE A 155 -5.09 -15.93 -20.36
C PHE A 155 -4.69 -14.85 -19.35
N VAL A 156 -5.39 -13.72 -19.35
CA VAL A 156 -5.10 -12.60 -18.44
C VAL A 156 -6.39 -12.09 -17.83
N ASP A 157 -6.43 -12.01 -16.50
CA ASP A 157 -7.46 -11.35 -15.71
C ASP A 157 -6.82 -10.17 -14.96
N PRO A 158 -6.57 -9.03 -15.63
CA PRO A 158 -5.88 -7.90 -15.03
C PRO A 158 -6.81 -7.15 -14.06
N PRO A 159 -6.26 -6.39 -13.09
CA PRO A 159 -7.08 -5.54 -12.22
C PRO A 159 -7.87 -4.52 -13.05
N TYR A 160 -9.19 -4.64 -13.05
CA TYR A 160 -10.07 -3.79 -13.86
C TYR A 160 -10.29 -2.38 -13.30
N PHE A 161 -9.76 -2.06 -12.12
CA PHE A 161 -9.94 -0.77 -11.43
C PHE A 161 -11.39 -0.24 -11.48
N LEU A 162 -12.37 -1.14 -11.39
CA LEU A 162 -13.79 -0.76 -11.49
C LEU A 162 -14.13 0.16 -10.32
N GLN A 163 -14.30 1.45 -10.61
CA GLN A 163 -14.78 2.46 -9.66
C GLN A 163 -16.29 2.26 -9.46
N LEU A 164 -16.68 1.13 -8.90
CA LEU A 164 -18.09 0.83 -8.68
C LEU A 164 -18.66 1.83 -7.68
N PRO A 165 -19.79 2.48 -8.00
CA PRO A 165 -20.49 3.30 -7.02
C PRO A 165 -20.91 2.44 -5.82
N PRO A 166 -21.02 3.03 -4.62
CA PRO A 166 -21.43 2.29 -3.43
C PRO A 166 -22.79 1.62 -3.67
N LYS A 167 -22.87 0.31 -3.40
CA LYS A 167 -24.14 -0.43 -3.41
C LYS A 167 -25.13 0.28 -2.48
N LYS A 168 -26.24 0.75 -3.04
CA LYS A 168 -27.43 1.07 -2.24
C LYS A 168 -28.05 -0.27 -1.83
N LEU A 169 -28.02 -0.55 -0.52
CA LEU A 169 -28.79 -1.63 0.10
C LEU A 169 -30.26 -1.18 0.24
#